data_AF-A0AA36N621-F1
#
_entry.id   AF-A0AA36N621-F1
#
_cell.length_a   1.000
_cell.length_b   1.000
_cell.length_c   1.000
_cell.angle_alpha   90.00
_cell.angle_beta   90.00
_cell.angle_gamma   90.00
#
_symmetry.space_group_name_H-M   'P 1'
#
loop_
_entity.id
_entity.type
_entity.pdbx_description
1 polymer ?
#
loop_
_entity_poly.entity_id
_entity_poly.type
_entity_poly.pdbx_seq_one_letter_code
_entity_poly.pdbx_strand_id
1 'polypeptide(L)'
;MGAPLSRNMCCSIREKDGKGKPLGMEAPQFNCSEVELPLAEPRFVAFSPLWAGNSGITKRMAVASSTTVHVYRILPESSKPDVPVSLESTLELEDKHRATALIFRDEDLARAFVLAYGPQSSPGAPHYVRIWSCEPTGLPDPGHFSPPSSAPRALTREGFVTSLEDHVAPVLHLAATNTYLVSCDASGECRVWQKNRACALRATARLHQGPVLDLAVDKNFVYSLGEELSLRIWVLSDLKQVTVVPMDSLEVSCLGEVLALPALPASSQDERDGKETKENPLTFRLSRLSALKRPVSRWSGGQATGRATASVPRGMLFVAGVMAKGQHVAGEDAGVLMEWTLGPTPMCQNAIIAHDVPIQTIAYGPFDNGPLITADAKGQCCVWDCSPRLWCSQKIEGTGGLAKVSVASDPSSSSLYSVAGDRRLMVWRQRGTFSTGFRDE
;
A
#
# COMPACT_ATOMS: atom_id res chain seq x y z
N MET A 1 19.40 -45.18 -1.50
CA MET A 1 18.46 -44.28 -0.80
C MET A 1 18.79 -42.85 -1.21
N GLY A 2 18.07 -42.31 -2.19
CA GLY A 2 18.27 -40.94 -2.68
C GLY A 2 17.44 -39.95 -1.87
N ALA A 3 18.05 -38.86 -1.40
CA ALA A 3 17.34 -37.78 -0.72
C ALA A 3 16.32 -37.13 -1.69
N PRO A 4 15.11 -36.79 -1.24
CA PRO A 4 14.15 -36.08 -2.08
C PRO A 4 14.73 -34.71 -2.42
N LEU A 5 14.97 -34.47 -3.71
CA LEU A 5 15.30 -33.17 -4.27
C LEU A 5 14.25 -32.16 -3.77
N SER A 6 14.69 -31.14 -3.03
CA SER A 6 13.82 -30.04 -2.63
C SER A 6 13.23 -29.43 -3.90
N ARG A 7 11.92 -29.57 -4.09
CA ARG A 7 11.18 -28.87 -5.13
C ARG A 7 11.10 -27.39 -4.77
N ASN A 8 12.24 -26.69 -4.89
CA ASN A 8 12.22 -25.25 -5.07
C ASN A 8 11.70 -25.03 -6.49
N MET A 9 10.36 -25.01 -6.62
CA MET A 9 9.68 -24.60 -7.85
C MET A 9 10.18 -23.21 -8.20
N CYS A 10 11.06 -23.15 -9.19
CA CYS A 10 11.50 -21.90 -9.80
C CYS A 10 10.29 -21.35 -10.57
N CYS A 11 9.61 -20.34 -10.01
CA CYS A 11 8.38 -19.79 -10.59
C CYS A 11 8.62 -18.92 -11.84
N SER A 12 9.82 -18.99 -12.45
CA SER A 12 10.09 -18.44 -13.79
C SER A 12 9.44 -19.29 -14.91
N ILE A 13 8.70 -20.34 -14.56
CA ILE A 13 7.86 -21.14 -15.47
C ILE A 13 6.38 -20.79 -15.23
N ARG A 14 6.04 -19.50 -15.20
CA ARG A 14 4.73 -19.08 -15.71
C ARG A 14 5.00 -18.60 -17.14
N GLU A 15 4.57 -19.43 -18.09
CA GLU A 15 4.68 -19.26 -19.56
C GLU A 15 5.95 -19.76 -20.27
N LYS A 16 6.56 -20.89 -19.84
CA LYS A 16 7.45 -21.66 -20.74
C LYS A 16 6.78 -22.86 -21.40
N ASP A 17 5.54 -23.18 -21.03
CA ASP A 17 4.70 -24.04 -21.83
C ASP A 17 4.21 -23.17 -23.00
N GLY A 18 4.90 -23.24 -24.14
CA GLY A 18 4.69 -22.43 -25.35
C GLY A 18 3.32 -22.58 -26.04
N LYS A 19 2.25 -22.66 -25.27
CA LYS A 19 0.83 -22.65 -25.65
C LYS A 19 0.11 -21.40 -25.15
N GLY A 20 0.83 -20.40 -24.62
CA GLY A 20 0.26 -19.09 -24.35
C GLY A 20 -0.29 -18.50 -25.64
N LYS A 21 -1.58 -18.17 -25.67
CA LYS A 21 -2.15 -17.30 -26.69
C LYS A 21 -1.21 -16.08 -26.82
N PRO A 22 -0.95 -15.56 -28.03
CA PRO A 22 -0.21 -14.31 -28.15
C PRO A 22 -0.91 -13.30 -27.24
N LEU A 23 -0.27 -12.94 -26.13
CA LEU A 23 -0.74 -11.91 -25.23
C LEU A 23 -0.78 -10.67 -26.11
N GLY A 24 -1.98 -10.27 -26.53
CA GLY A 24 -2.18 -8.92 -27.03
C GLY A 24 -1.58 -8.02 -25.95
N MET A 25 -0.76 -7.05 -26.36
CA MET A 25 -0.14 -6.06 -25.48
C MET A 25 -1.18 -5.12 -24.84
N GLU A 26 -2.43 -5.57 -24.69
CA GLU A 26 -3.49 -4.83 -24.07
C GLU A 26 -3.26 -4.83 -22.57
N ALA A 27 -3.05 -3.64 -22.03
CA ALA A 27 -2.88 -3.44 -20.61
C ALA A 27 -4.11 -3.94 -19.83
N PRO A 28 -3.90 -4.34 -18.56
CA PRO A 28 -5.01 -4.74 -17.70
C PRO A 28 -6.05 -3.62 -17.62
N GLN A 29 -7.28 -3.93 -18.03
CA GLN A 29 -8.43 -3.07 -17.81
C GLN A 29 -9.22 -3.58 -16.60
N PHE A 30 -9.80 -2.68 -15.82
CA PHE A 30 -10.61 -3.01 -14.65
C PHE A 30 -12.07 -2.59 -14.86
N ASN A 31 -13.00 -3.43 -14.39
CA ASN A 31 -14.40 -3.10 -14.16
C ASN A 31 -14.60 -2.74 -12.70
N CYS A 32 -15.47 -1.77 -12.42
CA CYS A 32 -15.82 -1.38 -11.06
C CYS A 32 -17.25 -1.82 -10.72
N SER A 33 -17.42 -2.40 -9.54
CA SER A 33 -18.71 -2.61 -8.91
C SER A 33 -18.72 -1.98 -7.52
N GLU A 34 -19.86 -1.46 -7.11
CA GLU A 34 -20.04 -0.81 -5.82
C GLU A 34 -20.76 -1.75 -4.84
N VAL A 35 -20.29 -1.78 -3.59
CA VAL A 35 -20.92 -2.49 -2.49
C VAL A 35 -21.15 -1.51 -1.36
N GLU A 36 -22.41 -1.35 -0.92
CA GLU A 36 -22.74 -0.54 0.24
C GLU A 36 -22.30 -1.26 1.53
N LEU A 37 -21.53 -0.56 2.36
CA LEU A 37 -21.08 -1.06 3.65
C LEU A 37 -21.98 -0.51 4.77
N PRO A 38 -22.37 -1.33 5.76
CA PRO A 38 -23.03 -0.86 6.98
C PRO A 38 -22.03 -0.19 7.94
N LEU A 39 -21.13 0.65 7.42
CA LEU A 39 -20.04 1.29 8.15
C LEU A 39 -20.01 2.77 7.78
N ALA A 40 -20.19 3.64 8.77
CA ALA A 40 -20.10 5.08 8.55
C ALA A 40 -18.66 5.49 8.24
N GLU A 41 -18.44 6.29 7.20
CA GLU A 41 -17.15 6.88 6.87
C GLU A 41 -15.97 5.87 6.86
N PRO A 42 -15.98 4.85 5.98
CA PRO A 42 -14.86 3.93 5.87
C PRO A 42 -13.59 4.68 5.42
N ARG A 43 -12.52 4.56 6.20
CA ARG A 43 -11.24 5.29 6.01
C ARG A 43 -10.06 4.39 5.70
N PHE A 44 -10.09 3.16 6.20
CA PHE A 44 -9.00 2.21 6.04
C PHE A 44 -9.54 0.92 5.45
N VAL A 45 -8.82 0.34 4.51
CA VAL A 45 -9.06 -1.02 4.03
C VAL A 45 -7.74 -1.79 4.03
N ALA A 46 -7.79 -3.02 4.53
CA ALA A 46 -6.69 -3.96 4.52
C ALA A 46 -7.20 -5.32 4.00
N PHE A 47 -6.32 -6.09 3.38
CA PHE A 47 -6.65 -7.38 2.78
C PHE A 47 -5.59 -8.43 3.11
N SER A 48 -6.01 -9.68 3.35
CA SER A 48 -5.13 -10.83 3.54
C SER A 48 -5.89 -12.15 3.27
N PRO A 49 -5.22 -13.26 2.92
CA PRO A 49 -3.82 -13.30 2.52
C PRO A 49 -3.66 -12.73 1.11
N LEU A 50 -2.52 -12.11 0.85
CA LEU A 50 -2.10 -11.77 -0.49
C LEU A 50 -2.00 -13.05 -1.34
N TRP A 51 -1.39 -14.11 -0.80
CA TRP A 51 -1.15 -15.33 -1.58
C TRP A 51 -1.93 -16.52 -1.04
N ALA A 52 -3.19 -16.65 -1.46
CA ALA A 52 -3.93 -17.90 -1.32
C ALA A 52 -3.91 -18.63 -2.66
N GLY A 53 -3.20 -19.77 -2.72
CA GLY A 53 -3.50 -20.78 -3.74
C GLY A 53 -4.88 -21.41 -3.48
N ASN A 54 -5.18 -22.54 -4.13
CA ASN A 54 -6.36 -23.36 -3.85
C ASN A 54 -6.28 -24.09 -2.48
N SER A 55 -5.62 -23.50 -1.49
CA SER A 55 -5.31 -24.08 -0.18
C SER A 55 -6.47 -24.04 0.81
N GLY A 56 -7.66 -23.57 0.39
CA GLY A 56 -8.82 -23.39 1.27
C GLY A 56 -8.63 -22.30 2.33
N ILE A 57 -7.57 -21.48 2.22
CA ILE A 57 -7.35 -20.37 3.14
C ILE A 57 -8.45 -19.34 2.91
N THR A 58 -9.09 -18.95 4.01
CA THR A 58 -10.14 -17.93 3.97
C THR A 58 -9.51 -16.56 3.72
N LYS A 59 -9.95 -15.90 2.66
CA LYS A 59 -9.61 -14.50 2.37
C LYS A 59 -10.48 -13.58 3.21
N ARG A 60 -9.85 -12.57 3.79
CA ARG A 60 -10.54 -11.54 4.57
C ARG A 60 -10.10 -10.15 4.17
N MET A 61 -11.03 -9.24 4.30
CA MET A 61 -10.82 -7.82 4.15
C MET A 61 -11.30 -7.14 5.43
N ALA A 62 -10.45 -6.31 6.03
CA ALA A 62 -10.82 -5.50 7.17
C ALA A 62 -11.04 -4.06 6.68
N VAL A 63 -12.17 -3.46 7.05
CA VAL A 63 -12.52 -2.08 6.75
C VAL A 63 -12.79 -1.36 8.05
N ALA A 64 -12.17 -0.20 8.27
CA ALA A 64 -12.37 0.57 9.49
C ALA A 64 -12.85 1.99 9.19
N SER A 65 -13.82 2.44 9.99
CA SER A 65 -14.16 3.84 10.19
C SER A 65 -13.25 4.44 11.27
N SER A 66 -13.61 5.61 11.80
CA SER A 66 -12.96 6.14 13.01
C SER A 66 -13.23 5.28 14.24
N THR A 67 -14.41 4.70 14.42
CA THR A 67 -14.82 4.04 15.68
C THR A 67 -15.11 2.55 15.55
N THR A 68 -15.22 2.03 14.33
CA THR A 68 -15.70 0.66 14.10
C THR A 68 -14.83 -0.03 13.06
N VAL A 69 -14.52 -1.31 13.28
CA VAL A 69 -13.81 -2.15 12.33
C VAL A 69 -14.70 -3.33 11.95
N HIS A 70 -14.94 -3.50 10.66
CA HIS A 70 -15.64 -4.65 10.09
C HIS A 70 -14.63 -5.57 9.41
N VAL A 71 -14.72 -6.86 9.69
CA VAL A 71 -13.96 -7.90 9.00
C VAL A 71 -14.92 -8.68 8.12
N TYR A 72 -14.69 -8.63 6.81
CA TYR A 72 -15.45 -9.33 5.80
C TYR A 72 -14.69 -10.54 5.32
N ARG A 73 -15.40 -11.66 5.15
CA ARG A 73 -14.94 -12.81 4.38
C ARG A 73 -15.19 -12.55 2.91
N ILE A 74 -14.18 -12.79 2.07
CA ILE A 74 -14.33 -12.72 0.62
C ILE A 74 -14.80 -14.07 0.11
N LEU A 75 -15.93 -14.07 -0.57
CA LEU A 75 -16.54 -15.27 -1.11
C LEU A 75 -15.90 -15.64 -2.46
N PRO A 76 -15.75 -16.94 -2.76
CA PRO A 76 -15.26 -17.37 -4.08
C PRO A 76 -16.23 -16.96 -5.19
N GLU A 77 -15.72 -16.67 -6.38
CA GLU A 77 -16.49 -16.16 -7.54
C GLU A 77 -17.67 -17.06 -7.96
N SER A 78 -17.65 -18.35 -7.61
CA SER A 78 -18.75 -19.28 -7.87
C SER A 78 -20.02 -18.98 -7.06
N SER A 79 -19.91 -18.16 -6.01
CA SER A 79 -21.02 -17.73 -5.19
C SER A 79 -21.57 -16.41 -5.71
N LYS A 80 -22.90 -16.34 -5.88
CA LYS A 80 -23.76 -15.22 -6.34
C LYS A 80 -23.02 -13.93 -6.83
N PRO A 81 -23.26 -13.50 -8.08
CA PRO A 81 -22.45 -12.46 -8.74
C PRO A 81 -22.44 -11.07 -8.07
N ASP A 82 -23.43 -10.77 -7.21
CA ASP A 82 -23.72 -9.39 -6.82
C ASP A 82 -22.97 -8.91 -5.56
N VAL A 83 -22.62 -9.80 -4.62
CA VAL A 83 -21.96 -9.40 -3.36
C VAL A 83 -20.78 -10.32 -3.05
N PRO A 84 -19.53 -9.91 -3.35
CA PRO A 84 -18.35 -10.75 -3.15
C PRO A 84 -17.91 -10.88 -1.69
N VAL A 85 -18.63 -10.29 -0.75
CA VAL A 85 -18.20 -10.14 0.64
C VAL A 85 -19.31 -10.50 1.63
N SER A 86 -18.94 -11.13 2.74
CA SER A 86 -19.83 -11.45 3.85
C SER A 86 -19.24 -10.91 5.14
N LEU A 87 -19.99 -10.11 5.90
CA LEU A 87 -19.54 -9.60 7.20
C LEU A 87 -19.36 -10.77 8.18
N GLU A 88 -18.16 -10.94 8.72
CA GLU A 88 -17.79 -12.04 9.62
C GLU A 88 -17.64 -11.57 11.06
N SER A 89 -17.06 -10.38 11.26
CA SER A 89 -16.85 -9.85 12.61
C SER A 89 -16.89 -8.32 12.66
N THR A 90 -17.30 -7.79 13.80
CA THR A 90 -17.35 -6.35 14.08
C THR A 90 -16.63 -6.05 15.38
N LEU A 91 -15.77 -5.04 15.38
CA LEU A 91 -15.11 -4.49 16.58
C LEU A 91 -15.53 -3.02 16.72
N GLU A 92 -16.09 -2.68 17.87
CA GLU A 92 -16.40 -1.30 18.24
C GLU A 92 -15.33 -0.76 19.20
N LEU A 93 -14.83 0.44 18.91
CA LEU A 93 -13.95 1.19 19.79
C LEU A 93 -14.80 2.03 20.77
N GLU A 94 -14.21 2.42 21.89
CA GLU A 94 -14.89 3.31 22.83
C GLU A 94 -15.16 4.69 22.22
N ASP A 95 -16.22 5.38 22.68
CA ASP A 95 -16.68 6.69 22.16
C ASP A 95 -15.62 7.80 22.10
N LYS A 96 -14.49 7.64 22.80
CA LYS A 96 -13.39 8.61 22.85
C LYS A 96 -12.16 8.19 22.06
N HIS A 97 -12.17 7.00 21.49
CA HIS A 97 -11.08 6.42 20.75
C HIS A 97 -11.34 6.48 19.24
N ARG A 98 -10.28 6.69 18.47
CA ARG A 98 -10.32 6.65 17.01
C ARG A 98 -9.23 5.74 16.45
N ALA A 99 -9.59 4.95 15.45
CA ALA A 99 -8.66 4.23 14.59
C ALA A 99 -7.78 5.21 13.81
N THR A 100 -6.49 4.90 13.76
CA THR A 100 -5.48 5.72 13.06
C THR A 100 -4.73 4.95 11.97
N ALA A 101 -4.63 3.62 12.09
CA ALA A 101 -4.12 2.75 11.02
C ALA A 101 -4.63 1.31 11.19
N LEU A 102 -4.76 0.59 10.06
CA LEU A 102 -5.24 -0.79 10.00
C LEU A 102 -4.43 -1.58 8.97
N ILE A 103 -3.90 -2.73 9.38
CA ILE A 103 -3.29 -3.72 8.47
C ILE A 103 -3.65 -5.14 8.91
N PHE A 104 -3.45 -6.14 8.05
CA PHE A 104 -3.36 -7.51 8.52
C PHE A 104 -2.00 -7.78 9.16
N ARG A 105 -1.98 -8.63 10.20
CA ARG A 105 -0.74 -9.03 10.85
C ARG A 105 0.16 -9.68 9.83
N ASP A 106 -0.34 -10.68 9.11
CA ASP A 106 0.45 -11.48 8.17
C ASP A 106 -0.09 -11.31 6.76
N GLU A 107 0.83 -11.17 5.80
CA GLU A 107 0.49 -11.07 4.39
C GLU A 107 0.00 -12.42 3.85
N ASP A 108 0.48 -13.54 4.40
CA ASP A 108 0.14 -14.88 3.93
C ASP A 108 -1.00 -15.53 4.71
N LEU A 109 -1.47 -14.91 5.80
CA LEU A 109 -2.51 -15.47 6.67
C LEU A 109 -3.50 -14.40 7.15
N ALA A 110 -4.77 -14.56 6.76
CA ALA A 110 -5.88 -13.70 7.20
C ALA A 110 -6.37 -14.00 8.62
N ARG A 111 -5.47 -14.43 9.52
CA ARG A 111 -5.84 -14.92 10.85
C ARG A 111 -5.92 -13.82 11.90
N ALA A 112 -5.21 -12.72 11.69
CA ALA A 112 -5.19 -11.62 12.64
C ALA A 112 -4.99 -10.29 11.93
N PHE A 113 -5.63 -9.25 12.45
CA PHE A 113 -5.39 -7.88 12.02
C PHE A 113 -4.75 -7.06 13.15
N VAL A 114 -4.05 -6.01 12.75
CA VAL A 114 -3.41 -5.04 13.65
C VAL A 114 -4.12 -3.72 13.47
N LEU A 115 -4.59 -3.14 14.56
CA LEU A 115 -5.23 -1.84 14.58
C LEU A 115 -4.46 -0.92 15.53
N ALA A 116 -4.07 0.24 15.00
CA ALA A 116 -3.61 1.38 15.77
C ALA A 116 -4.79 2.29 16.07
N TYR A 117 -4.93 2.71 17.32
CA TYR A 117 -5.99 3.61 17.74
C TYR A 117 -5.60 4.38 19.01
N GLY A 118 -6.31 5.45 19.32
CA GLY A 118 -6.05 6.23 20.53
C GLY A 118 -7.09 7.33 20.75
N PRO A 119 -6.91 8.17 21.77
CA PRO A 119 -7.85 9.25 22.10
C PRO A 119 -8.06 10.22 20.93
N GLN A 120 -9.29 10.71 20.75
CA GLN A 120 -9.59 11.71 19.71
C GLN A 120 -9.04 13.11 20.04
N SER A 121 -9.09 13.52 21.32
CA SER A 121 -8.83 14.90 21.74
C SER A 121 -8.13 15.04 23.09
N SER A 122 -7.72 13.94 23.74
CA SER A 122 -7.08 13.99 25.06
C SER A 122 -5.56 13.96 24.90
N PRO A 123 -4.84 15.10 25.00
CA PRO A 123 -3.39 15.09 25.01
C PRO A 123 -2.87 14.25 26.18
N GLY A 124 -1.84 13.43 25.91
CA GLY A 124 -1.19 12.58 26.92
C GLY A 124 -1.91 11.26 27.25
N ALA A 125 -3.10 11.00 26.71
CA ALA A 125 -3.67 9.67 26.80
C ALA A 125 -2.92 8.70 25.85
N PRO A 126 -2.73 7.43 26.25
CA PRO A 126 -1.90 6.49 25.52
C PRO A 126 -2.48 6.13 24.15
N HIS A 127 -1.58 5.87 23.20
CA HIS A 127 -1.93 5.32 21.90
C HIS A 127 -1.60 3.83 21.85
N TYR A 128 -2.52 3.04 21.29
CA TYR A 128 -2.46 1.59 21.34
C TYR A 128 -2.22 1.02 19.94
N VAL A 129 -1.36 0.01 19.87
CA VAL A 129 -1.31 -0.91 18.72
C VAL A 129 -1.67 -2.30 19.22
N ARG A 130 -2.79 -2.84 18.76
CA ARG A 130 -3.32 -4.13 19.22
C ARG A 130 -3.56 -5.09 18.08
N ILE A 131 -3.45 -6.39 18.39
CA ILE A 131 -3.60 -7.48 17.44
C ILE A 131 -4.83 -8.30 17.81
N TRP A 132 -5.78 -8.46 16.90
CA TRP A 132 -6.98 -9.26 17.10
C TRP A 132 -6.97 -10.50 16.22
N SER A 133 -7.47 -11.61 16.77
CA SER A 133 -7.70 -12.84 16.00
C SER A 133 -9.01 -12.76 15.24
N CYS A 134 -8.97 -13.08 13.95
CA CYS A 134 -10.15 -13.33 13.14
C CYS A 134 -10.71 -14.74 13.38
N GLU A 135 -9.95 -15.65 13.97
CA GLU A 135 -10.43 -17.01 14.26
C GLU A 135 -11.28 -17.03 15.55
N PRO A 136 -12.30 -17.90 15.66
CA PRO A 136 -13.07 -18.11 16.88
C PRO A 136 -12.16 -18.51 18.04
N THR A 137 -12.29 -17.80 19.16
CA THR A 137 -11.62 -18.15 20.42
C THR A 137 -12.36 -19.32 21.06
N GLY A 138 -11.96 -20.53 20.71
CA GLY A 138 -12.51 -21.76 21.26
C GLY A 138 -12.10 -22.93 20.38
N LEU A 139 -11.56 -23.99 20.98
CA LEU A 139 -11.45 -25.26 20.27
C LEU A 139 -12.88 -25.69 19.92
N PRO A 140 -13.20 -25.96 18.64
CA PRO A 140 -14.49 -26.56 18.32
C PRO A 140 -14.57 -27.86 19.11
N ASP A 141 -15.61 -27.98 19.94
CA ASP A 141 -15.86 -29.21 20.69
C ASP A 141 -16.00 -30.33 19.64
N PRO A 142 -15.12 -31.34 19.62
CA PRO A 142 -15.01 -32.29 18.50
C PRO A 142 -16.30 -33.11 18.25
N GLY A 143 -17.33 -32.99 19.08
CA GLY A 143 -18.64 -33.61 18.89
C GLY A 143 -19.77 -32.68 18.41
N HIS A 144 -19.59 -31.36 18.35
CA HIS A 144 -20.69 -30.42 18.09
C HIS A 144 -20.41 -29.53 16.86
N PHE A 145 -20.80 -30.02 15.68
CA PHE A 145 -20.87 -29.22 14.46
C PHE A 145 -22.07 -28.28 14.52
N SER A 146 -21.93 -27.18 15.24
CA SER A 146 -22.88 -26.07 15.12
C SER A 146 -22.70 -25.46 13.73
N PRO A 147 -23.77 -25.30 12.92
CA PRO A 147 -23.66 -24.62 11.64
C PRO A 147 -23.10 -23.20 11.87
N PRO A 148 -22.33 -22.65 10.91
CA PRO A 148 -21.82 -21.30 11.02
C PRO A 148 -22.99 -20.35 11.24
N SER A 149 -22.98 -19.65 12.38
CA SER A 149 -23.98 -18.60 12.66
C SER A 149 -23.95 -17.59 11.52
N SER A 150 -25.12 -17.22 11.00
CA SER A 150 -25.25 -16.17 9.99
C SER A 150 -25.04 -14.77 10.58
N ALA A 151 -25.07 -14.63 11.91
CA ALA A 151 -24.87 -13.35 12.57
C ALA A 151 -23.37 -13.02 12.67
N PRO A 152 -22.96 -11.77 12.37
CA PRO A 152 -21.60 -11.31 12.60
C PRO A 152 -21.17 -11.49 14.05
N ARG A 153 -19.94 -11.93 14.27
CA ARG A 153 -19.38 -12.06 15.61
C ARG A 153 -18.90 -10.70 16.13
N ALA A 154 -19.37 -10.29 17.29
CA ALA A 154 -18.80 -9.15 18.00
C ALA A 154 -17.41 -9.53 18.58
N LEU A 155 -16.37 -8.80 18.19
CA LEU A 155 -15.05 -8.86 18.80
C LEU A 155 -15.07 -7.96 20.04
N THR A 156 -14.67 -8.50 21.19
CA THR A 156 -14.57 -7.71 22.41
C THR A 156 -13.27 -6.91 22.42
N ARG A 157 -13.30 -5.76 23.09
CA ARG A 157 -12.11 -4.94 23.31
C ARG A 157 -10.99 -5.70 24.02
N GLU A 158 -11.34 -6.61 24.92
CA GLU A 158 -10.41 -7.44 25.68
C GLU A 158 -9.95 -8.69 24.90
N GLY A 159 -10.59 -8.99 23.77
CA GLY A 159 -10.29 -10.14 22.91
C GLY A 159 -9.04 -9.98 22.03
N PHE A 160 -8.15 -9.03 22.33
CA PHE A 160 -6.89 -8.91 21.62
C PHE A 160 -5.91 -10.02 22.03
N VAL A 161 -5.10 -10.48 21.09
CA VAL A 161 -4.04 -11.47 21.30
C VAL A 161 -2.81 -10.82 21.91
N THR A 162 -2.52 -9.58 21.51
CA THR A 162 -1.35 -8.82 21.98
C THR A 162 -1.63 -7.32 21.95
N SER A 163 -1.14 -6.59 22.94
CA SER A 163 -1.17 -5.12 23.01
C SER A 163 0.27 -4.59 23.08
N LEU A 164 0.55 -3.55 22.30
CA LEU A 164 1.84 -2.87 22.20
C LEU A 164 1.60 -1.41 22.59
N GLU A 165 1.90 -1.05 23.83
CA GLU A 165 1.40 0.17 24.49
C GLU A 165 2.50 1.19 24.75
N ASP A 166 3.40 1.38 23.80
CA ASP A 166 4.58 2.20 24.06
C ASP A 166 4.64 3.52 23.29
N HIS A 167 3.65 3.83 22.44
CA HIS A 167 3.65 5.08 21.67
C HIS A 167 3.02 6.23 22.47
N VAL A 168 3.72 7.38 22.47
CA VAL A 168 3.25 8.61 23.13
C VAL A 168 2.38 9.47 22.19
N ALA A 169 2.52 9.26 20.88
CA ALA A 169 1.79 9.98 19.84
C ALA A 169 0.91 9.03 18.99
N PRO A 170 -0.08 9.55 18.23
CA PRO A 170 -0.91 8.72 17.36
C PRO A 170 -0.08 7.93 16.34
N VAL A 171 -0.25 6.61 16.32
CA VAL A 171 0.39 5.74 15.32
C VAL A 171 -0.33 5.89 13.99
N LEU A 172 0.33 6.53 13.03
CA LEU A 172 -0.25 6.88 11.72
C LEU A 172 0.04 5.82 10.64
N HIS A 173 1.14 5.08 10.79
CA HIS A 173 1.56 4.09 9.81
C HIS A 173 1.85 2.75 10.48
N LEU A 174 1.36 1.69 9.86
CA LEU A 174 1.65 0.30 10.20
C LEU A 174 2.16 -0.41 8.95
N ALA A 175 3.17 -1.25 9.13
CA ALA A 175 3.67 -2.11 8.07
C ALA A 175 4.13 -3.45 8.67
N ALA A 176 4.03 -4.52 7.90
CA ALA A 176 4.38 -5.85 8.39
C ALA A 176 5.19 -6.64 7.35
N THR A 177 6.11 -7.45 7.86
CA THR A 177 6.80 -8.51 7.11
C THR A 177 6.54 -9.83 7.81
N ASN A 178 6.96 -10.97 7.27
CA ASN A 178 6.76 -12.26 7.95
C ASN A 178 7.44 -12.36 9.32
N THR A 179 8.43 -11.51 9.63
CA THR A 179 9.19 -11.57 10.89
C THR A 179 8.93 -10.37 11.81
N TYR A 180 8.60 -9.21 11.24
CA TYR A 180 8.50 -7.96 11.99
C TYR A 180 7.18 -7.26 11.75
N LEU A 181 6.68 -6.59 12.78
CA LEU A 181 5.67 -5.55 12.70
C LEU A 181 6.38 -4.22 12.93
N VAL A 182 6.01 -3.20 12.17
CA VAL A 182 6.56 -1.84 12.28
C VAL A 182 5.42 -0.88 12.54
N SER A 183 5.57 -0.04 13.56
CA SER A 183 4.63 1.04 13.88
C SER A 183 5.36 2.37 13.91
N CYS A 184 4.75 3.39 13.31
CA CYS A 184 5.31 4.74 13.29
C CYS A 184 4.25 5.77 13.64
N ASP A 185 4.61 6.67 14.55
CA ASP A 185 3.71 7.69 15.08
C ASP A 185 3.93 9.08 14.48
N ALA A 186 2.99 9.96 14.80
CA ALA A 186 2.97 11.35 14.34
C ALA A 186 4.17 12.19 14.80
N SER A 187 4.96 11.73 15.78
CA SER A 187 6.17 12.43 16.23
C SER A 187 7.42 12.06 15.43
N GLY A 188 7.29 11.09 14.52
CA GLY A 188 8.39 10.53 13.75
C GLY A 188 9.07 9.33 14.43
N GLU A 189 8.58 8.90 15.59
CA GLU A 189 9.11 7.72 16.30
C GLU A 189 8.60 6.44 15.63
N CYS A 190 9.52 5.53 15.36
CA CYS A 190 9.26 4.24 14.76
C CYS A 190 9.75 3.13 15.67
N ARG A 191 8.95 2.06 15.76
CA ARG A 191 9.23 0.88 16.56
C ARG A 191 9.09 -0.36 15.72
N VAL A 192 10.04 -1.28 15.92
CA VAL A 192 10.06 -2.58 15.27
C VAL A 192 9.80 -3.65 16.31
N TRP A 193 8.81 -4.49 16.07
CA TRP A 193 8.38 -5.56 16.95
C TRP A 193 8.63 -6.90 16.27
N GLN A 194 9.31 -7.82 16.94
CA GLN A 194 9.51 -9.16 16.43
C GLN A 194 8.24 -9.97 16.63
N LYS A 195 7.65 -10.52 15.57
CA LYS A 195 6.37 -11.28 15.57
C LYS A 195 6.44 -12.67 16.23
N ASN A 196 7.13 -12.80 17.36
CA ASN A 196 7.01 -13.96 18.23
C ASN A 196 5.67 -13.92 18.99
N ARG A 197 5.42 -14.89 19.89
CA ARG A 197 4.16 -14.96 20.65
C ARG A 197 3.87 -13.69 21.47
N ALA A 198 4.90 -12.96 21.89
CA ALA A 198 4.77 -11.76 22.72
C ALA A 198 4.92 -10.45 21.94
N CYS A 199 5.21 -10.49 20.63
CA CYS A 199 5.55 -9.33 19.82
C CYS A 199 6.61 -8.41 20.46
N ALA A 200 7.74 -8.97 20.89
CA ALA A 200 8.75 -8.24 21.65
C ALA A 200 9.33 -7.02 20.87
N LEU A 201 9.49 -5.89 21.56
CA LEU A 201 10.13 -4.69 21.03
C LEU A 201 11.60 -5.00 20.68
N ARG A 202 11.99 -4.73 19.44
CA ARG A 202 13.32 -5.04 18.90
C ARG A 202 14.18 -3.80 18.73
N ALA A 203 13.61 -2.73 18.18
CA ALA A 203 14.32 -1.49 17.90
C ALA A 203 13.37 -0.30 17.97
N THR A 204 13.91 0.85 18.34
CA THR A 204 13.22 2.14 18.35
C THR A 204 14.15 3.19 17.76
N ALA A 205 13.65 4.01 16.84
CA ALA A 205 14.38 5.14 16.30
C ALA A 205 13.42 6.25 15.86
N ARG A 206 13.89 7.49 15.94
CA ARG A 206 13.21 8.63 15.32
C ARG A 206 13.64 8.74 13.86
N LEU A 207 12.73 8.45 12.93
CA LEU A 207 13.06 8.40 11.50
C LEU A 207 13.22 9.80 10.91
N HIS A 208 12.35 10.73 11.31
CA HIS A 208 12.30 12.09 10.76
C HIS A 208 12.19 13.11 11.90
N GLN A 209 12.59 14.36 11.64
CA GLN A 209 12.42 15.46 12.61
C GLN A 209 10.94 15.89 12.71
N GLY A 210 10.18 15.69 11.65
CA GLY A 210 8.74 15.86 11.59
C GLY A 210 7.98 14.53 11.55
N PRO A 211 6.66 14.57 11.27
CA PRO A 211 5.86 13.38 11.08
C PRO A 211 6.34 12.58 9.86
N VAL A 212 6.20 11.26 9.97
CA VAL A 212 6.34 10.37 8.82
C VAL A 212 5.07 10.47 7.99
N LEU A 213 5.22 10.79 6.71
CA LEU A 213 4.13 10.97 5.75
C LEU A 213 3.67 9.64 5.15
N ASP A 214 4.61 8.72 4.93
CA ASP A 214 4.30 7.34 4.55
C ASP A 214 5.44 6.38 4.88
N LEU A 215 5.11 5.09 4.97
CA LEU A 215 6.00 4.02 5.39
C LEU A 215 5.81 2.79 4.52
N ALA A 216 6.91 2.25 3.99
CA ALA A 216 6.94 0.95 3.35
C ALA A 216 8.03 0.07 3.95
N VAL A 217 7.85 -1.24 3.91
CA VAL A 217 8.83 -2.21 4.40
C VAL A 217 9.06 -3.29 3.36
N ASP A 218 10.28 -3.81 3.31
CA ASP A 218 10.57 -5.09 2.70
C ASP A 218 11.19 -6.03 3.75
N LYS A 219 11.74 -7.16 3.31
CA LYS A 219 12.34 -8.16 4.20
C LYS A 219 13.42 -7.60 5.13
N ASN A 220 14.21 -6.62 4.66
CA ASN A 220 15.42 -6.16 5.33
C ASN A 220 15.44 -4.66 5.61
N PHE A 221 14.58 -3.86 4.97
CA PHE A 221 14.61 -2.40 5.07
C PHE A 221 13.25 -1.80 5.39
N VAL A 222 13.32 -0.65 6.06
CA VAL A 222 12.22 0.31 6.21
C VAL A 222 12.51 1.49 5.30
N TYR A 223 11.48 1.96 4.61
CA TYR A 223 11.50 3.13 3.75
C TYR A 223 10.49 4.13 4.33
N SER A 224 10.94 5.35 4.60
CA SER A 224 10.10 6.37 5.22
C SER A 224 10.19 7.69 4.46
N LEU A 225 9.04 8.35 4.28
CA LEU A 225 8.96 9.72 3.78
C LEU A 225 8.66 10.68 4.92
N GLY A 226 9.35 11.83 4.96
CA GLY A 226 9.11 12.87 5.96
C GLY A 226 8.73 14.21 5.35
N GLU A 227 8.23 15.12 6.20
CA GLU A 227 7.89 16.50 5.82
C GLU A 227 9.07 17.30 5.27
N GLU A 228 10.31 16.92 5.60
CA GLU A 228 11.51 17.59 5.11
C GLU A 228 11.86 17.25 3.64
N LEU A 229 10.92 16.68 2.87
CA LEU A 229 11.11 16.25 1.49
C LEU A 229 12.27 15.27 1.32
N SER A 230 12.39 14.33 2.25
CA SER A 230 13.41 13.28 2.18
C SER A 230 12.81 11.89 2.26
N LEU A 231 13.36 10.99 1.44
CA LEU A 231 13.22 9.55 1.61
C LEU A 231 14.41 9.06 2.43
N ARG A 232 14.12 8.32 3.50
CA ARG A 232 15.15 7.67 4.32
C ARG A 232 14.99 6.17 4.29
N ILE A 233 16.11 5.48 4.24
CA ILE A 233 16.17 4.02 4.19
C ILE A 233 16.93 3.52 5.41
N TRP A 234 16.36 2.52 6.07
CA TRP A 234 16.82 2.01 7.35
C TRP A 234 16.92 0.49 7.30
N VAL A 235 17.89 -0.08 8.01
CA VAL A 235 17.93 -1.52 8.25
C VAL A 235 16.78 -1.88 9.21
N LEU A 236 15.92 -2.82 8.82
CA LEU A 236 14.70 -3.16 9.55
C LEU A 236 14.98 -3.72 10.95
N SER A 237 16.06 -4.48 11.13
CA SER A 237 16.30 -5.19 12.40
C SER A 237 16.72 -4.31 13.57
N ASP A 238 17.35 -3.16 13.29
CA ASP A 238 17.92 -2.25 14.29
C ASP A 238 17.61 -0.77 14.04
N LEU A 239 16.88 -0.46 12.95
CA LEU A 239 16.60 0.89 12.47
C LEU A 239 17.86 1.74 12.27
N LYS A 240 18.98 1.14 11.87
CA LYS A 240 20.17 1.90 11.47
C LYS A 240 19.96 2.55 10.10
N GLN A 241 20.15 3.87 10.00
CA GLN A 241 20.01 4.60 8.73
C GLN A 241 21.09 4.17 7.73
N VAL A 242 20.67 3.84 6.52
CA VAL A 242 21.52 3.42 5.39
C VAL A 242 21.73 4.57 4.42
N THR A 243 20.67 5.27 4.06
CA THR A 243 20.70 6.29 3.00
C THR A 243 19.63 7.35 3.27
N VAL A 244 19.93 8.58 2.86
CA VAL A 244 19.00 9.70 2.78
C VAL A 244 19.00 10.20 1.35
N VAL A 245 17.82 10.35 0.78
CA VAL A 245 17.62 10.85 -0.59
C VAL A 245 16.80 12.14 -0.49
N PRO A 246 17.41 13.31 -0.73
CA PRO A 246 16.65 14.55 -0.86
C PRO A 246 15.78 14.49 -2.12
N MET A 247 14.55 14.97 -2.01
CA MET A 247 13.53 14.95 -3.08
C MET A 247 12.93 16.34 -3.33
N ASP A 248 13.58 17.40 -2.85
CA ASP A 248 13.17 18.78 -3.05
C ASP A 248 13.31 19.22 -4.52
N SER A 249 14.29 18.67 -5.23
CA SER A 249 14.55 18.94 -6.64
C SER A 249 14.63 17.66 -7.47
N LEU A 250 13.93 17.64 -8.60
CA LEU A 250 13.99 16.59 -9.62
C LEU A 250 14.55 17.19 -10.91
N GLU A 251 15.48 16.48 -11.54
CA GLU A 251 16.01 16.86 -12.85
C GLU A 251 14.99 16.58 -13.96
N VAL A 252 14.93 17.46 -14.98
CA VAL A 252 14.09 17.24 -16.18
C VAL A 252 14.42 15.93 -16.89
N SER A 253 15.65 15.44 -16.80
CA SER A 253 16.08 14.16 -17.39
C SER A 253 15.22 12.98 -16.92
N CYS A 254 14.60 13.07 -15.74
CA CYS A 254 13.70 12.07 -15.19
C CYS A 254 12.27 12.16 -15.73
N LEU A 255 11.85 13.26 -16.37
CA LEU A 255 10.52 13.32 -16.96
C LEU A 255 10.50 12.50 -18.24
N GLY A 256 9.70 11.43 -18.26
CA GLY A 256 9.48 10.67 -19.49
C GLY A 256 8.97 11.55 -20.65
N GLU A 257 9.11 11.06 -21.89
CA GLU A 257 8.77 11.73 -23.17
C GLU A 257 7.36 12.36 -23.28
N VAL A 258 6.50 12.18 -22.29
CA VAL A 258 5.09 12.61 -22.29
C VAL A 258 4.95 14.14 -22.34
N LEU A 259 6.01 14.87 -21.99
CA LEU A 259 6.05 16.32 -22.14
C LEU A 259 6.88 16.69 -23.36
N ALA A 260 6.36 16.36 -24.55
CA ALA A 260 6.65 17.15 -25.75
C ALA A 260 6.04 18.55 -25.52
N LEU A 261 6.63 19.33 -24.61
CA LEU A 261 6.26 20.73 -24.42
C LEU A 261 6.40 21.41 -25.78
N PRO A 262 5.36 22.14 -26.24
CA PRO A 262 5.52 22.98 -27.42
C PRO A 262 6.70 23.91 -27.17
N ALA A 263 7.68 23.89 -28.08
CA ALA A 263 8.93 24.64 -27.94
C ALA A 263 8.60 26.07 -27.46
N LEU A 264 9.01 26.38 -26.22
CA LEU A 264 8.76 27.69 -25.64
C LEU A 264 9.34 28.74 -26.58
N PRO A 265 8.58 29.78 -26.95
CA PRO A 265 9.08 30.83 -27.82
C PRO A 265 10.30 31.45 -27.15
N ALA A 266 11.43 31.48 -27.86
CA ALA A 266 12.67 32.08 -27.37
C ALA A 266 12.36 33.53 -26.97
N SER A 267 12.27 33.79 -25.66
CA SER A 267 11.98 35.12 -25.15
C SER A 267 13.14 36.04 -25.51
N SER A 268 12.80 37.11 -26.24
CA SER A 268 13.71 38.17 -26.65
C SER A 268 14.36 38.79 -25.42
N GLN A 269 15.69 38.72 -25.37
CA GLN A 269 16.54 39.30 -24.33
C GLN A 269 16.25 40.80 -24.20
N ASP A 270 15.64 41.21 -23.09
CA ASP A 270 15.63 42.61 -22.65
C ASP A 270 16.61 42.69 -21.47
N GLU A 271 17.84 43.12 -21.75
CA GLU A 271 18.93 43.25 -20.79
C GLU A 271 18.62 44.41 -19.82
N ARG A 272 18.13 44.11 -18.62
CA ARG A 272 18.22 45.07 -17.50
C ARG A 272 18.81 44.41 -16.26
N ASP A 273 19.90 45.03 -15.80
CA ASP A 273 20.72 44.69 -14.65
C ASP A 273 19.92 44.42 -13.37
N GLY A 274 19.67 43.14 -13.10
CA GLY A 274 19.24 42.62 -11.81
C GLY A 274 19.91 41.28 -11.59
N LYS A 275 20.58 41.11 -10.45
CA LYS A 275 21.33 39.90 -10.07
C LYS A 275 20.38 38.74 -9.76
N GLU A 276 19.58 38.33 -10.73
CA GLU A 276 18.73 37.15 -10.64
C GLU A 276 19.61 35.90 -10.63
N THR A 277 19.49 35.11 -9.58
CA THR A 277 19.95 33.72 -9.60
C THR A 277 19.32 33.06 -10.81
N LYS A 278 20.13 32.76 -11.83
CA LYS A 278 19.72 31.95 -12.99
C LYS A 278 19.29 30.59 -12.47
N GLU A 279 18.03 30.46 -12.07
CA GLU A 279 17.42 29.19 -11.76
C GLU A 279 17.51 28.35 -13.03
N ASN A 280 18.08 27.15 -12.91
CA ASN A 280 18.18 26.25 -14.03
C ASN A 280 16.75 25.91 -14.46
N PRO A 281 16.28 26.33 -15.65
CA PRO A 281 14.88 26.15 -16.06
C PRO A 281 14.49 24.68 -16.21
N LEU A 282 15.43 23.77 -15.95
CA LEU A 282 15.31 22.32 -16.10
C LEU A 282 15.21 21.57 -14.76
N THR A 283 14.75 22.22 -13.69
CA THR A 283 14.54 21.56 -12.39
C THR A 283 13.10 21.72 -11.91
N PHE A 284 12.48 20.61 -11.54
CA PHE A 284 11.17 20.61 -10.88
C PHE A 284 11.35 20.65 -9.38
N ARG A 285 10.53 21.45 -8.71
CA ARG A 285 10.49 21.49 -7.26
C ARG A 285 9.22 20.82 -6.75
N LEU A 286 9.37 20.02 -5.70
CA LEU A 286 8.24 19.47 -4.96
C LEU A 286 7.94 20.37 -3.76
N SER A 287 6.65 20.57 -3.46
CA SER A 287 6.20 21.26 -2.25
C SER A 287 6.00 20.32 -1.07
N ARG A 288 5.61 19.07 -1.35
CA ARG A 288 5.42 18.01 -0.35
C ARG A 288 5.53 16.62 -0.95
N LEU A 289 5.81 15.64 -0.12
CA LEU A 289 5.65 14.22 -0.42
C LEU A 289 4.28 13.74 0.10
N SER A 290 3.77 12.62 -0.41
CA SER A 290 2.39 12.21 -0.10
C SER A 290 2.17 10.71 0.06
N ALA A 291 2.87 9.87 -0.71
CA ALA A 291 2.71 8.42 -0.61
C ALA A 291 3.97 7.69 -1.10
N LEU A 292 4.12 6.46 -0.62
CA LEU A 292 5.26 5.58 -0.87
C LEU A 292 4.76 4.16 -1.09
N LYS A 293 5.27 3.47 -2.10
CA LYS A 293 5.03 2.04 -2.25
C LYS A 293 6.25 1.29 -2.73
N ARG A 294 6.58 0.23 -1.98
CA ARG A 294 7.57 -0.77 -2.38
C ARG A 294 6.86 -1.98 -2.98
N PRO A 295 7.14 -2.34 -4.24
CA PRO A 295 6.74 -3.64 -4.79
C PRO A 295 7.36 -4.78 -3.98
N VAL A 296 6.51 -5.62 -3.39
CA VAL A 296 6.94 -6.78 -2.57
C VAL A 296 7.10 -8.06 -3.39
N SER A 297 6.71 -8.04 -4.67
CA SER A 297 6.88 -9.17 -5.58
C SER A 297 8.36 -9.53 -5.72
N ARG A 298 8.63 -10.84 -5.71
CA ARG A 298 9.97 -11.41 -5.93
C ARG A 298 10.48 -11.21 -7.37
N TRP A 299 9.59 -10.83 -8.28
CA TRP A 299 9.82 -10.81 -9.72
C TRP A 299 9.74 -9.41 -10.34
N SER A 300 9.07 -8.45 -9.69
CA SER A 300 8.81 -7.09 -10.19
C SER A 300 10.04 -6.17 -10.07
N GLY A 301 11.23 -6.63 -10.48
CA GLY A 301 12.49 -5.91 -10.24
C GLY A 301 12.90 -5.85 -8.76
N GLY A 302 12.04 -6.33 -7.85
CA GLY A 302 12.33 -6.59 -6.46
C GLY A 302 13.15 -7.85 -6.27
N GLN A 303 14.28 -7.98 -6.99
CA GLN A 303 15.37 -8.82 -6.51
C GLN A 303 15.90 -8.21 -5.22
N ALA A 304 15.13 -8.41 -4.15
CA ALA A 304 15.52 -8.23 -2.78
C ALA A 304 16.89 -8.86 -2.66
N THR A 305 17.83 -8.09 -2.15
CA THR A 305 18.64 -8.38 -0.95
C THR A 305 18.41 -9.75 -0.28
N GLY A 306 18.35 -10.83 -1.06
CA GLY A 306 17.89 -12.15 -0.64
C GLY A 306 18.94 -12.87 0.19
N ARG A 307 20.18 -12.39 0.11
CA ARG A 307 21.22 -12.71 1.07
C ARG A 307 21.05 -11.79 2.26
N ALA A 308 20.93 -12.37 3.45
CA ALA A 308 20.80 -11.68 4.74
C ALA A 308 21.92 -10.66 5.05
N THR A 309 22.91 -10.54 4.16
CA THR A 309 24.09 -9.67 4.25
C THR A 309 24.02 -8.46 3.33
N ALA A 310 22.91 -8.24 2.62
CA ALA A 310 22.85 -7.12 1.71
C ALA A 310 22.80 -5.80 2.49
N SER A 311 23.88 -5.04 2.42
CA SER A 311 24.05 -3.74 3.08
C SER A 311 23.28 -2.60 2.40
N VAL A 312 22.74 -2.84 1.20
CA VAL A 312 22.16 -1.82 0.33
C VAL A 312 20.84 -2.31 -0.26
N PRO A 313 19.78 -1.50 -0.21
CA PRO A 313 18.49 -1.83 -0.82
C PRO A 313 18.60 -1.93 -2.34
N ARG A 314 17.77 -2.77 -2.96
CA ARG A 314 17.73 -2.96 -4.42
C ARG A 314 16.29 -3.07 -4.93
N GLY A 315 16.12 -2.78 -6.21
CA GLY A 315 14.85 -2.87 -6.92
C GLY A 315 14.14 -1.53 -7.03
N MET A 316 12.83 -1.56 -7.29
CA MET A 316 12.06 -0.35 -7.54
C MET A 316 11.36 0.18 -6.30
N LEU A 317 11.15 1.48 -6.24
CA LEU A 317 10.36 2.18 -5.23
C LEU A 317 9.54 3.27 -5.91
N PHE A 318 8.25 3.34 -5.59
CA PHE A 318 7.37 4.37 -6.12
C PHE A 318 7.09 5.42 -5.06
N VAL A 319 7.23 6.68 -5.42
CA VAL A 319 7.06 7.83 -4.52
C VAL A 319 6.09 8.81 -5.18
N ALA A 320 5.15 9.33 -4.41
CA ALA A 320 4.31 10.43 -4.85
C ALA A 320 4.70 11.73 -4.17
N GLY A 321 4.74 12.79 -4.97
CA GLY A 321 4.96 14.17 -4.54
C GLY A 321 3.87 15.09 -5.05
N VAL A 322 3.94 16.33 -4.60
CA VAL A 322 3.10 17.42 -5.07
C VAL A 322 3.98 18.51 -5.64
N MET A 323 3.64 18.98 -6.82
CA MET A 323 4.40 20.00 -7.51
C MET A 323 4.36 21.33 -6.74
N ALA A 324 5.49 22.04 -6.69
CA ALA A 324 5.54 23.38 -6.14
C ALA A 324 4.80 24.39 -7.03
N LYS A 325 4.35 25.49 -6.43
CA LYS A 325 3.68 26.59 -7.15
C LYS A 325 4.63 27.28 -8.12
N GLY A 326 4.07 27.84 -9.20
CA GLY A 326 4.81 28.60 -10.21
C GLY A 326 5.59 27.75 -11.22
N GLN A 327 5.39 26.43 -11.24
CA GLN A 327 5.98 25.54 -12.25
C GLN A 327 5.12 25.56 -13.51
N HIS A 328 5.71 25.79 -14.69
CA HIS A 328 4.97 25.93 -15.96
C HIS A 328 4.44 24.60 -16.53
N VAL A 329 4.82 23.47 -15.95
CA VAL A 329 4.64 22.14 -16.57
C VAL A 329 3.35 21.44 -16.14
N ALA A 330 2.75 21.86 -15.02
CA ALA A 330 1.49 21.32 -14.52
C ALA A 330 0.65 22.39 -13.81
N GLY A 331 -0.59 22.06 -13.46
CA GLY A 331 -1.36 22.85 -12.51
C GLY A 331 -0.69 22.91 -11.13
N GLU A 332 -1.00 23.97 -10.38
CA GLU A 332 -0.60 24.04 -8.96
C GLU A 332 -1.11 22.81 -8.22
N ASP A 333 -0.30 22.27 -7.31
CA ASP A 333 -0.61 21.09 -6.52
C ASP A 333 -0.84 19.79 -7.31
N ALA A 334 -0.38 19.72 -8.57
CA ALA A 334 -0.45 18.48 -9.34
C ALA A 334 0.29 17.32 -8.65
N GLY A 335 -0.30 16.13 -8.70
CA GLY A 335 0.26 14.90 -8.15
C GLY A 335 1.31 14.31 -9.08
N VAL A 336 2.55 14.25 -8.62
CA VAL A 336 3.67 13.68 -9.36
C VAL A 336 3.95 12.28 -8.85
N LEU A 337 3.98 11.30 -9.76
CA LEU A 337 4.40 9.93 -9.48
C LEU A 337 5.84 9.74 -9.97
N MET A 338 6.69 9.25 -9.08
CA MET A 338 8.11 9.00 -9.34
C MET A 338 8.44 7.52 -9.18
N GLU A 339 9.24 6.99 -10.11
CA GLU A 339 9.82 5.66 -10.12
C GLU A 339 11.31 5.75 -9.79
N TRP A 340 11.71 5.12 -8.69
CA TRP A 340 13.08 5.12 -8.21
C TRP A 340 13.70 3.73 -8.32
N THR A 341 14.92 3.67 -8.87
CA THR A 341 15.78 2.49 -8.78
C THR A 341 16.66 2.61 -7.55
N LEU A 342 16.55 1.62 -6.67
CA LEU A 342 17.34 1.48 -5.46
C LEU A 342 18.66 0.76 -5.75
N GLY A 343 19.72 1.24 -5.11
CA GLY A 343 21.07 0.72 -5.21
C GLY A 343 21.98 1.49 -4.25
N PRO A 344 23.30 1.44 -4.43
CA PRO A 344 24.24 2.21 -3.60
C PRO A 344 23.95 3.72 -3.66
N THR A 345 23.48 4.18 -4.81
CA THR A 345 22.99 5.52 -5.07
C THR A 345 21.58 5.39 -5.65
N PRO A 346 20.52 5.58 -4.85
CA PRO A 346 19.16 5.60 -5.37
C PRO A 346 19.01 6.68 -6.44
N MET A 347 18.34 6.36 -7.56
CA MET A 347 18.14 7.30 -8.67
C MET A 347 16.68 7.30 -9.12
N CYS A 348 16.13 8.48 -9.35
CA CYS A 348 14.82 8.63 -10.00
C CYS A 348 14.98 8.28 -11.48
N GLN A 349 14.33 7.20 -11.93
CA GLN A 349 14.32 6.78 -13.33
C GLN A 349 13.27 7.54 -14.14
N ASN A 350 12.10 7.75 -13.53
CA ASN A 350 10.97 8.36 -14.21
C ASN A 350 10.16 9.21 -13.22
N ALA A 351 9.62 10.33 -13.69
CA ALA A 351 8.69 11.18 -12.99
C ALA A 351 7.59 11.63 -13.96
N ILE A 352 6.34 11.50 -13.55
CA ILE A 352 5.18 11.80 -14.40
C ILE A 352 4.16 12.57 -13.57
N ILE A 353 3.55 13.59 -14.17
CA ILE A 353 2.34 14.23 -13.62
C ILE A 353 1.19 13.25 -13.80
N ALA A 354 0.87 12.55 -12.71
CA ALA A 354 -0.08 11.45 -12.72
C ALA A 354 -1.53 11.94 -12.54
N HIS A 355 -1.69 13.05 -11.81
CA HIS A 355 -2.98 13.62 -11.44
C HIS A 355 -2.92 15.14 -11.40
N ASP A 356 -4.04 15.81 -11.66
CA ASP A 356 -4.16 17.28 -11.58
C ASP A 356 -4.25 17.78 -10.13
N VAL A 357 -4.41 16.85 -9.18
CA VAL A 357 -4.40 17.13 -7.74
C VAL A 357 -3.50 16.12 -7.02
N PRO A 358 -3.20 16.33 -5.73
CA PRO A 358 -2.28 15.48 -4.99
C PRO A 358 -2.70 14.02 -4.92
N ILE A 359 -1.76 13.12 -5.18
CA ILE A 359 -1.92 11.67 -4.94
C ILE A 359 -2.04 11.46 -3.42
N GLN A 360 -3.05 10.72 -2.98
CA GLN A 360 -3.30 10.40 -1.57
C GLN A 360 -2.80 9.01 -1.18
N THR A 361 -2.78 8.08 -2.15
CA THR A 361 -2.40 6.69 -1.89
C THR A 361 -1.83 6.05 -3.14
N ILE A 362 -0.89 5.14 -2.92
CA ILE A 362 -0.32 4.26 -3.93
C ILE A 362 -0.55 2.82 -3.47
N ALA A 363 -1.22 2.03 -4.29
CA ALA A 363 -1.27 0.59 -4.12
C ALA A 363 -0.47 -0.05 -5.24
N TYR A 364 0.34 -1.06 -4.91
CA TYR A 364 0.97 -1.88 -5.94
C TYR A 364 0.13 -3.12 -6.10
N GLY A 365 -0.32 -3.33 -7.33
CA GLY A 365 -0.97 -4.55 -7.76
C GLY A 365 -0.02 -5.70 -7.44
N PRO A 366 -0.54 -6.82 -6.97
CA PRO A 366 0.26 -7.76 -6.21
C PRO A 366 0.80 -8.87 -7.10
N PHE A 367 0.47 -8.85 -8.39
CA PHE A 367 1.05 -9.77 -9.34
C PHE A 367 2.56 -9.54 -9.42
N ASP A 368 3.23 -10.53 -10.01
CA ASP A 368 4.66 -10.51 -10.18
C ASP A 368 5.16 -9.31 -11.00
N ASN A 369 4.25 -8.60 -11.69
CA ASN A 369 4.41 -7.26 -12.29
C ASN A 369 3.07 -6.49 -12.24
N GLY A 370 2.37 -6.53 -11.10
CA GLY A 370 1.02 -5.97 -11.05
C GLY A 370 0.98 -4.47 -11.34
N PRO A 371 -0.16 -3.96 -11.83
CA PRO A 371 -0.26 -2.55 -12.13
C PRO A 371 -0.10 -1.75 -10.84
N LEU A 372 0.59 -0.64 -10.90
CA LEU A 372 0.57 0.35 -9.85
C LEU A 372 -0.76 1.11 -9.94
N ILE A 373 -1.43 1.34 -8.81
CA ILE A 373 -2.64 2.14 -8.75
C ILE A 373 -2.36 3.36 -7.89
N THR A 374 -2.68 4.53 -8.42
CA THR A 374 -2.65 5.78 -7.64
C THR A 374 -4.07 6.31 -7.52
N ALA A 375 -4.42 6.83 -6.35
CA ALA A 375 -5.67 7.55 -6.16
C ALA A 375 -5.40 8.94 -5.60
N ASP A 376 -6.09 9.93 -6.13
CA ASP A 376 -5.90 11.34 -5.79
C ASP A 376 -6.89 11.86 -4.73
N ALA A 377 -6.78 13.14 -4.39
CA ALA A 377 -7.66 13.80 -3.42
C ALA A 377 -9.11 14.01 -3.88
N LYS A 378 -9.41 13.80 -5.17
CA LYS A 378 -10.77 13.84 -5.75
C LYS A 378 -11.37 12.44 -5.88
N GLY A 379 -10.62 11.40 -5.52
CA GLY A 379 -11.01 10.01 -5.70
C GLY A 379 -10.78 9.46 -7.11
N GLN A 380 -10.10 10.18 -7.99
CA GLN A 380 -9.73 9.65 -9.30
C GLN A 380 -8.61 8.62 -9.13
N CYS A 381 -8.81 7.45 -9.73
CA CYS A 381 -7.85 6.36 -9.72
C CYS A 381 -7.18 6.24 -11.09
N CYS A 382 -5.86 6.11 -11.11
CA CYS A 382 -5.09 5.80 -12.32
C CYS A 382 -4.43 4.43 -12.14
N VAL A 383 -4.54 3.58 -13.16
CA VAL A 383 -3.88 2.29 -13.26
C VAL A 383 -2.66 2.47 -14.17
N TRP A 384 -1.51 2.01 -13.70
CA TRP A 384 -0.23 2.19 -14.35
C TRP A 384 0.41 0.84 -14.59
N ASP A 385 0.87 0.61 -15.80
CA ASP A 385 1.81 -0.47 -16.07
C ASP A 385 3.23 0.06 -15.83
N CYS A 386 4.09 -0.79 -15.28
CA CYS A 386 5.48 -0.45 -14.94
C CYS A 386 6.49 -1.15 -15.87
N SER A 387 6.04 -2.00 -16.81
CA SER A 387 6.91 -2.76 -17.71
C SER A 387 6.55 -2.48 -19.17
N PRO A 388 7.50 -2.04 -20.02
CA PRO A 388 8.92 -1.77 -19.74
C PRO A 388 9.18 -0.38 -19.13
N ARG A 389 8.17 0.48 -19.06
CA ARG A 389 8.25 1.84 -18.50
C ARG A 389 6.94 2.17 -17.81
N LEU A 390 6.96 3.13 -16.89
CA LEU A 390 5.74 3.63 -16.26
C LEU A 390 4.82 4.34 -17.28
N TRP A 391 3.61 3.83 -17.49
CA TRP A 391 2.59 4.49 -18.32
C TRP A 391 1.16 4.25 -17.80
N CYS A 392 0.28 5.22 -17.98
CA CYS A 392 -1.12 5.14 -17.51
C CYS A 392 -1.95 4.30 -18.49
N SER A 393 -2.36 3.11 -18.07
CA SER A 393 -3.21 2.22 -18.88
C SER A 393 -4.68 2.54 -18.80
N GLN A 394 -5.14 3.02 -17.65
CA GLN A 394 -6.55 3.30 -17.42
C GLN A 394 -6.71 4.44 -16.41
N LYS A 395 -7.58 5.40 -16.74
CA LYS A 395 -8.09 6.37 -15.77
C LYS A 395 -9.50 5.94 -15.38
N ILE A 396 -9.78 6.01 -14.09
CA ILE A 396 -11.05 5.58 -13.54
C ILE A 396 -11.58 6.66 -12.60
N GLU A 397 -12.77 7.16 -12.91
CA GLU A 397 -13.45 8.12 -12.07
C GLU A 397 -14.00 7.41 -10.83
N GLY A 398 -13.55 7.82 -9.65
CA GLY A 398 -14.11 7.35 -8.38
C GLY A 398 -15.32 8.16 -7.94
N THR A 399 -15.82 7.87 -6.74
CA THR A 399 -17.11 8.35 -6.23
C THR A 399 -17.15 9.82 -5.76
N GLY A 400 -16.18 10.66 -6.15
CA GLY A 400 -16.27 12.13 -5.99
C GLY A 400 -16.22 12.65 -4.54
N GLY A 401 -15.70 11.88 -3.60
CA GLY A 401 -15.59 12.28 -2.19
C GLY A 401 -14.27 12.99 -1.84
N LEU A 402 -14.33 13.97 -0.92
CA LEU A 402 -13.15 14.65 -0.35
C LEU A 402 -12.39 13.81 0.71
N ALA A 403 -12.85 12.59 0.99
CA ALA A 403 -12.23 11.75 2.01
C ALA A 403 -10.96 11.06 1.49
N LYS A 404 -10.02 10.77 2.40
CA LYS A 404 -8.80 10.02 2.08
C LYS A 404 -9.16 8.65 1.51
N VAL A 405 -8.75 8.38 0.28
CA VAL A 405 -8.91 7.07 -0.35
C VAL A 405 -7.94 6.07 0.29
N SER A 406 -8.45 4.89 0.65
CA SER A 406 -7.64 3.75 1.05
C SER A 406 -7.85 2.62 0.05
N VAL A 407 -6.77 1.95 -0.35
CA VAL A 407 -6.79 0.88 -1.36
C VAL A 407 -6.10 -0.36 -0.80
N ALA A 408 -6.71 -1.52 -1.01
CA ALA A 408 -6.13 -2.83 -0.76
C ALA A 408 -6.25 -3.68 -2.02
N SER A 409 -5.38 -4.68 -2.16
CA SER A 409 -5.36 -5.55 -3.34
C SER A 409 -5.48 -7.02 -2.97
N ASP A 410 -6.33 -7.75 -3.71
CA ASP A 410 -6.39 -9.21 -3.73
C ASP A 410 -5.63 -9.76 -4.94
N PRO A 411 -4.48 -10.40 -4.71
CA PRO A 411 -3.64 -10.90 -5.79
C PRO A 411 -4.17 -12.09 -6.54
N SER A 412 -4.99 -12.87 -5.87
CA SER A 412 -5.41 -14.17 -6.37
C SER A 412 -6.72 -14.10 -7.14
N SER A 413 -7.55 -13.07 -6.92
CA SER A 413 -8.77 -12.80 -7.71
C SER A 413 -8.62 -11.65 -8.70
N SER A 414 -7.39 -11.16 -8.92
CA SER A 414 -7.15 -9.98 -9.75
C SER A 414 -8.04 -8.79 -9.40
N SER A 415 -8.28 -8.58 -8.11
CA SER A 415 -9.22 -7.59 -7.61
C SER A 415 -8.53 -6.52 -6.76
N LEU A 416 -9.11 -5.34 -6.76
CA LEU A 416 -8.74 -4.23 -5.89
C LEU A 416 -9.97 -3.81 -5.10
N TYR A 417 -9.73 -3.29 -3.92
CA TYR A 417 -10.75 -2.77 -3.02
C TYR A 417 -10.38 -1.36 -2.64
N SER A 418 -11.30 -0.42 -2.77
CA SER A 418 -11.07 0.94 -2.28
C SER A 418 -12.26 1.49 -1.51
N VAL A 419 -11.98 2.36 -0.55
CA VAL A 419 -12.98 3.08 0.25
C VAL A 419 -12.65 4.58 0.28
N ALA A 420 -13.67 5.43 0.26
CA ALA A 420 -13.55 6.89 0.20
C ALA A 420 -14.60 7.61 1.06
N GLY A 421 -14.90 7.11 2.26
CA GLY A 421 -15.73 7.80 3.27
C GLY A 421 -17.25 7.84 3.03
N ASP A 422 -17.74 7.46 1.86
CA ASP A 422 -19.15 7.54 1.44
C ASP A 422 -19.95 6.25 1.72
N ARG A 423 -19.52 5.43 2.68
CA ARG A 423 -20.05 4.09 2.99
C ARG A 423 -19.95 3.08 1.83
N ARG A 424 -19.24 3.42 0.75
CA ARG A 424 -19.10 2.54 -0.41
C ARG A 424 -17.76 1.84 -0.40
N LEU A 425 -17.80 0.56 -0.71
CA LEU A 425 -16.64 -0.24 -1.10
C LEU A 425 -16.68 -0.38 -2.61
N MET A 426 -15.66 0.14 -3.27
CA MET A 426 -15.47 -0.10 -4.69
C MET A 426 -14.66 -1.38 -4.86
N VAL A 427 -15.20 -2.34 -5.60
CA VAL A 427 -14.56 -3.60 -5.97
C VAL A 427 -14.19 -3.51 -7.44
N TRP A 428 -12.89 -3.45 -7.72
CA TRP A 428 -12.35 -3.36 -9.06
C TRP A 428 -11.86 -4.73 -9.49
N ARG A 429 -12.34 -5.27 -10.61
CA ARG A 429 -11.93 -6.59 -11.14
C ARG A 429 -11.31 -6.45 -12.51
N GLN A 430 -10.21 -7.15 -12.75
CA GLN A 430 -9.58 -7.16 -14.08
C GLN A 430 -10.52 -7.79 -15.14
N ARG A 431 -10.69 -7.13 -16.29
CA ARG A 431 -11.44 -7.65 -17.44
C ARG A 431 -10.73 -8.84 -18.03
N GLY A 432 -11.49 -9.86 -18.42
CA GLY A 432 -10.97 -10.98 -19.23
C GLY A 432 -10.29 -12.10 -18.43
N THR A 433 -10.25 -12.05 -17.10
CA THR A 433 -9.79 -13.18 -16.27
C THR A 433 -10.86 -14.24 -16.04
N PHE A 434 -11.99 -14.21 -16.78
CA PHE A 434 -12.90 -15.35 -16.79
C PHE A 434 -12.10 -16.56 -17.26
N SER A 435 -11.71 -17.41 -16.32
CA SER A 435 -11.22 -18.74 -16.64
C SER A 435 -12.34 -19.38 -17.43
N THR A 436 -12.19 -19.46 -18.74
CA THR A 436 -12.89 -20.47 -19.51
C THR A 436 -12.40 -21.77 -18.93
N GLY A 437 -13.10 -22.26 -17.90
CA GLY A 437 -12.79 -23.53 -17.28
C GLY A 437 -12.73 -24.53 -18.42
N PHE A 438 -11.56 -25.12 -18.61
CA PHE A 438 -11.48 -26.38 -19.31
C PHE A 438 -12.44 -27.29 -18.54
N ARG A 439 -13.61 -27.53 -19.13
CA ARG A 439 -14.42 -28.68 -18.78
C ARG A 439 -13.56 -29.86 -19.20
N ASP A 440 -12.96 -30.53 -18.23
CA ASP A 440 -12.57 -31.91 -18.42
C ASP A 440 -13.89 -32.67 -18.66
N GLU A 441 -14.13 -33.05 -19.92
CA GLU A 441 -15.11 -34.08 -20.29
C GLU A 441 -14.55 -35.47 -20.00
#